data_AF-A0A7I8VYS2-F1
#
_entry.id   AF-A0A7I8VYS2-F1
#
_cell.length_a   1.000
_cell.length_b   1.000
_cell.length_c   1.000
_cell.angle_alpha   90.00
_cell.angle_beta   90.00
_cell.angle_gamma   90.00
#
_symmetry.space_group_name_H-M   'P 1'
#
loop_
_entity.id
_entity.type
_entity.pdbx_description
1 polymer ?
#
loop_
_entity_poly.entity_id
_entity_poly.type
_entity_poly.pdbx_seq_one_letter_code
_entity_poly.pdbx_strand_id
1 'polypeptide(L)'
;MAKLADDKPATYYLKSISNTFGKGPLKIVTQNENGPCPLISLMNCCILKGFLTLDSKEDLITSSYIIELLATAVTSEYADDMGKTFPPQKIAECLSNLSKLEKGVNVSPQFLGVKDFLDCSELAPFKVFGIHIYHGWIVPPTNPLVQNYIGTLSYEEICEKMMREEDNGENIESRIATNQWMLDNSAQITDYGLSKIRETMMEEEIAVLFRNNHFSTITKSQGKLITLVTDQGYLDRQNIVWETLSVTGAGIYLNHQFQPIAGEESISLNNYYSSDLTSLERQEKEYEAVAGLMMMKNSGEDLMKAIDEDPTISEDDRKAVKMAQQELNLTRRQEEEDYSLAKALELEEAARQEDLNVAKAMEILQMEKEEEEIRSHKVPTPPSSSSNNCTIL
;
A
#
# COMPACT_ATOMS: atom_id res chain seq x y z
N MET A 1 27.61 -4.70 21.24
CA MET A 1 27.80 -3.78 20.09
C MET A 1 26.56 -3.86 19.24
N ALA A 2 25.79 -2.78 19.19
CA ALA A 2 24.61 -2.70 18.32
C ALA A 2 25.08 -2.84 16.86
N LYS A 3 24.48 -3.78 16.11
CA LYS A 3 24.62 -3.84 14.65
C LYS A 3 24.03 -2.53 14.11
N LEU A 4 24.90 -1.66 13.59
CA LEU A 4 24.50 -0.62 12.65
C LEU A 4 23.73 -1.32 11.54
N ALA A 5 22.44 -1.00 11.41
CA ALA A 5 21.67 -1.39 10.24
C ALA A 5 22.42 -0.87 9.01
N ASP A 6 22.71 -1.77 8.08
CA ASP A 6 23.37 -1.50 6.81
C ASP A 6 22.45 -0.56 6.01
N ASP A 7 22.74 0.74 6.02
CA ASP A 7 21.99 1.81 5.35
C ASP A 7 22.26 1.78 3.83
N LYS A 8 22.02 0.63 3.21
CA LYS A 8 22.11 0.48 1.75
C LYS A 8 20.84 1.07 1.13
N PRO A 9 20.98 1.95 0.12
CA PRO A 9 19.82 2.52 -0.56
C PRO A 9 18.98 1.40 -1.17
N ALA A 10 17.66 1.50 -1.01
CA ALA A 10 16.75 0.53 -1.58
C ALA A 10 16.93 0.44 -3.10
N THR A 11 16.93 -0.78 -3.63
CA THR A 11 17.15 -1.06 -5.06
C THR A 11 15.90 -1.66 -5.69
N TYR A 12 15.67 -1.30 -6.95
CA TYR A 12 14.50 -1.69 -7.73
C TYR A 12 14.92 -2.23 -9.07
N TYR A 13 14.33 -3.35 -9.48
CA TYR A 13 14.57 -3.92 -10.79
C TYR A 13 13.84 -3.14 -11.88
N LEU A 14 14.46 -3.06 -13.06
CA LEU A 14 13.88 -2.51 -14.26
C LEU A 14 13.28 -3.63 -15.11
N LYS A 15 12.01 -3.45 -15.49
CA LYS A 15 11.34 -4.35 -16.45
C LYS A 15 11.30 -3.70 -17.82
N SER A 16 11.81 -4.40 -18.82
CA SER A 16 11.67 -4.00 -20.22
C SER A 16 10.28 -4.38 -20.74
N ILE A 17 9.52 -3.40 -21.22
CA ILE A 17 8.21 -3.58 -21.83
C ILE A 17 8.21 -2.97 -23.23
N SER A 18 7.25 -3.37 -24.07
CA SER A 18 6.98 -2.62 -25.30
C SER A 18 6.25 -1.32 -24.96
N ASN A 19 6.66 -0.21 -25.58
CA ASN A 19 6.06 1.09 -25.31
C ASN A 19 4.59 1.11 -25.77
N THR A 20 3.68 1.39 -24.83
CA THR A 20 2.23 1.46 -25.08
C THR A 20 1.86 2.71 -25.88
N PHE A 21 2.53 3.83 -25.63
CA PHE A 21 2.18 5.16 -26.19
C PHE A 21 3.25 5.70 -27.16
N GLY A 22 4.24 4.89 -27.52
CA GLY A 22 5.37 5.31 -28.34
C GLY A 22 5.98 4.16 -29.13
N LYS A 23 7.21 4.35 -29.61
CA LYS A 23 7.95 3.36 -30.39
C LYS A 23 9.10 2.77 -29.56
N GLY A 24 9.38 1.49 -29.80
CA GLY A 24 10.53 0.80 -29.20
C GLY A 24 10.28 0.26 -27.78
N PRO A 25 11.30 -0.35 -27.18
CA PRO A 25 11.23 -0.82 -25.80
C PRO A 25 11.30 0.35 -24.81
N LEU A 26 10.68 0.16 -23.64
CA LEU A 26 10.64 1.09 -22.53
C LEU A 26 10.99 0.33 -21.24
N LYS A 27 11.82 0.91 -20.37
CA LYS A 27 12.10 0.33 -19.05
C LYS A 27 11.21 1.01 -18.00
N ILE A 28 10.43 0.22 -17.27
CA ILE A 28 9.66 0.67 -16.10
C ILE A 28 10.31 0.16 -14.82
N VAL A 29 10.05 0.85 -13.71
CA VAL A 29 10.52 0.46 -12.38
C VAL A 29 9.52 -0.51 -11.76
N THR A 30 10.01 -1.63 -11.26
CA THR A 30 9.20 -2.63 -10.55
C THR A 30 9.26 -2.44 -9.04
N GLN A 31 8.22 -2.91 -8.35
CA GLN A 31 8.08 -2.86 -6.91
C GLN A 31 8.22 -4.25 -6.30
N ASN A 32 8.84 -4.32 -5.13
CA ASN A 32 8.72 -5.46 -4.21
C ASN A 32 7.63 -5.16 -3.16
N GLU A 33 7.36 -6.11 -2.26
CA GLU A 33 6.34 -6.00 -1.20
C GLU A 33 6.51 -4.78 -0.27
N ASN A 34 7.70 -4.18 -0.21
CA ASN A 34 8.02 -3.05 0.68
C ASN A 34 8.43 -1.77 -0.08
N GLY A 35 8.18 -1.72 -1.39
CA GLY A 35 8.65 -0.62 -2.23
C GLY A 35 7.88 0.67 -1.98
N PRO A 36 8.52 1.86 -2.12
CA PRO A 36 7.83 3.14 -2.04
C PRO A 36 6.97 3.34 -3.28
N CYS A 37 5.79 2.75 -3.24
CA CYS A 37 4.83 2.81 -4.33
C CYS A 37 4.45 4.24 -4.78
N PRO A 38 4.46 5.31 -3.93
CA PRO A 38 4.22 6.66 -4.44
C PRO A 38 5.37 7.12 -5.36
N LEU A 39 6.62 6.83 -5.01
CA LEU A 39 7.78 7.19 -5.80
C LEU A 39 7.84 6.39 -7.12
N ILE A 40 7.59 5.09 -7.05
CA ILE A 40 7.60 4.19 -8.21
C ILE A 40 6.47 4.56 -9.19
N SER A 41 5.26 4.80 -8.68
CA SER A 41 4.12 5.19 -9.52
C SER A 41 4.35 6.55 -10.20
N LEU A 42 4.91 7.53 -9.48
CA LEU A 42 5.33 8.81 -10.07
C LEU A 42 6.34 8.61 -11.19
N MET A 43 7.41 7.84 -10.92
CA MET A 43 8.47 7.58 -11.89
C MET A 43 7.93 6.89 -13.14
N ASN A 44 7.12 5.84 -12.99
CA ASN A 44 6.52 5.12 -14.10
C ASN A 44 5.55 5.98 -14.90
N CYS A 45 4.79 6.86 -14.26
CA CYS A 45 3.97 7.85 -14.97
C CYS A 45 4.83 8.79 -15.83
N CYS A 46 5.92 9.32 -15.29
CA CYS A 46 6.83 10.19 -16.04
C CYS A 46 7.47 9.45 -17.24
N ILE A 47 7.87 8.20 -17.05
CA ILE A 47 8.42 7.35 -18.11
C ILE A 47 7.38 7.12 -19.22
N LEU A 48 6.16 6.71 -18.87
CA LEU A 48 5.09 6.43 -19.83
C LEU A 48 4.63 7.68 -20.60
N LYS A 49 4.65 8.85 -19.96
CA LYS A 49 4.36 10.14 -20.60
C LYS A 49 5.52 10.64 -21.48
N GLY A 50 6.68 9.98 -21.44
CA GLY A 50 7.87 10.36 -22.21
C GLY A 50 8.65 11.54 -21.63
N PHE A 51 8.38 11.94 -20.39
CA PHE A 51 9.15 12.98 -19.68
C PHE A 51 10.53 12.49 -19.27
N LEU A 52 10.66 11.19 -19.02
CA LEU A 52 11.88 10.55 -18.57
C LEU A 52 12.13 9.27 -19.37
N THR A 53 13.40 8.96 -19.61
CA THR A 53 13.83 7.69 -20.19
C THR A 53 14.96 7.11 -19.35
N LEU A 54 14.84 5.82 -19.02
CA LEU A 54 15.87 5.07 -18.30
C LEU A 54 16.79 4.39 -19.32
N ASP A 55 17.89 5.06 -19.66
CA ASP A 55 18.95 4.51 -20.53
C ASP A 55 20.01 3.69 -19.75
N SER A 56 19.70 3.31 -18.51
CA SER A 56 20.64 2.52 -17.71
C SER A 56 20.94 1.18 -18.38
N LYS A 57 22.26 0.92 -18.56
CA LYS A 57 22.77 -0.40 -18.96
C LYS A 57 22.52 -1.45 -17.89
N GLU A 58 22.28 -1.02 -16.66
CA GLU A 58 21.98 -1.86 -15.52
C GLU A 58 20.47 -2.10 -15.44
N ASP A 59 20.07 -3.29 -14.99
CA ASP A 59 18.66 -3.65 -14.78
C ASP A 59 18.20 -3.39 -13.34
N LEU A 60 19.00 -2.65 -12.58
CA LEU A 60 18.75 -2.25 -11.20
C LEU A 60 19.01 -0.75 -11.06
N ILE A 61 18.17 -0.07 -10.28
CA ILE A 61 18.35 1.34 -9.92
C ILE A 61 18.10 1.54 -8.42
N THR A 62 18.72 2.58 -7.84
CA THR A 62 18.50 2.95 -6.44
C THR A 62 17.38 3.99 -6.31
N SER A 63 16.75 4.06 -5.13
CA SER A 63 15.82 5.14 -4.79
C SER A 63 16.43 6.53 -4.97
N SER A 64 17.69 6.70 -4.55
CA SER A 64 18.42 7.97 -4.71
C SER A 64 18.55 8.38 -6.18
N TYR A 65 18.79 7.42 -7.08
CA TYR A 65 18.85 7.69 -8.51
C TYR A 65 17.48 8.09 -9.09
N ILE A 66 16.38 7.47 -8.64
CA ILE A 66 15.02 7.87 -9.02
C ILE A 66 14.75 9.32 -8.60
N ILE A 67 15.06 9.66 -7.35
CA ILE A 67 14.86 11.01 -6.81
C ILE A 67 15.71 12.03 -7.59
N GLU A 68 16.97 11.70 -7.89
CA GLU A 68 17.85 12.55 -8.70
C GLU A 68 17.26 12.81 -10.08
N LEU A 69 16.82 11.78 -10.80
CA LEU A 69 16.21 11.93 -12.12
C LEU A 69 14.94 12.80 -12.09
N LEU A 70 14.06 12.58 -11.10
CA LEU A 70 12.85 13.39 -10.93
C LEU A 70 13.20 14.84 -10.57
N ALA A 71 14.18 15.06 -9.70
CA ALA A 71 14.64 16.41 -9.34
C ALA A 71 15.27 17.13 -10.53
N THR A 72 16.08 16.43 -11.34
CA THR A 72 16.64 16.96 -12.59
C THR A 72 15.53 17.27 -13.59
N ALA A 73 14.50 16.45 -13.73
CA ALA A 73 13.37 16.76 -14.62
C ALA A 73 12.66 18.07 -14.22
N VAL A 74 12.31 18.21 -12.93
CA VAL A 74 11.64 19.42 -12.41
C VAL A 74 12.50 20.68 -12.59
N THR A 75 13.82 20.55 -12.48
CA THR A 75 14.75 21.69 -12.58
C THR A 75 15.22 21.97 -14.02
N SER A 76 15.22 20.98 -14.92
CA SER A 76 15.58 21.14 -16.33
C SER A 76 14.41 21.62 -17.19
N GLU A 77 13.16 21.26 -16.85
CA GLU A 77 11.96 21.90 -17.40
C GLU A 77 11.84 23.39 -17.01
N TYR A 78 12.72 23.88 -16.12
CA TYR A 78 12.88 25.30 -15.80
C TYR A 78 13.68 26.07 -16.88
N ALA A 79 14.32 25.38 -17.82
CA ALA A 79 15.11 26.01 -18.88
C ALA A 79 14.33 26.18 -20.19
N ASP A 80 13.56 25.18 -20.65
CA ASP A 80 12.97 25.21 -21.99
C ASP A 80 11.58 24.51 -22.06
N ASP A 81 10.57 25.28 -22.45
CA ASP A 81 9.52 24.89 -23.42
C ASP A 81 8.40 23.88 -23.05
N MET A 82 7.71 24.06 -21.91
CA MET A 82 6.43 23.36 -21.59
C MET A 82 5.27 24.29 -21.20
N GLY A 83 5.45 25.62 -21.25
CA GLY A 83 4.36 26.60 -21.05
C GLY A 83 3.71 26.63 -19.65
N LYS A 84 4.23 25.85 -18.68
CA LYS A 84 3.80 25.88 -17.27
C LYS A 84 5.00 26.20 -16.39
N THR A 85 5.29 27.48 -16.20
CA THR A 85 6.25 27.91 -15.19
C THR A 85 5.61 27.81 -13.81
N PHE A 86 6.00 26.81 -13.03
CA PHE A 86 5.64 26.76 -11.61
C PHE A 86 6.47 27.79 -10.83
N PRO A 87 5.89 28.50 -9.84
CA PRO A 87 6.65 29.41 -8.98
C PRO A 87 7.79 28.67 -8.26
N PRO A 88 8.93 29.34 -7.97
CA PRO A 88 10.06 28.72 -7.26
C PRO A 88 9.67 28.03 -5.94
N GLN A 89 8.65 28.55 -5.25
CA GLN A 89 8.13 27.95 -4.02
C GLN A 89 7.54 26.56 -4.26
N LYS A 90 6.78 26.36 -5.35
CA LYS A 90 6.20 25.06 -5.70
C LYS A 90 7.26 24.05 -6.11
N ILE A 91 8.33 24.51 -6.77
CA ILE A 91 9.48 23.66 -7.11
C ILE A 91 10.20 23.23 -5.83
N ALA A 92 10.49 24.15 -4.91
CA ALA A 92 11.11 23.82 -3.63
C ALA A 92 10.25 22.84 -2.80
N GLU A 93 8.93 23.04 -2.80
CA GLU A 93 7.97 22.13 -2.16
C GLU A 93 8.03 20.74 -2.81
N CYS A 94 7.99 20.65 -4.14
CA CYS A 94 8.15 19.39 -4.87
C CYS A 94 9.45 18.67 -4.50
N LEU A 95 10.59 19.35 -4.58
CA LEU A 95 11.91 18.76 -4.29
C LEU A 95 12.00 18.26 -2.85
N SER A 96 11.45 18.99 -1.88
CA SER A 96 11.44 18.54 -0.48
C SER A 96 10.55 17.31 -0.27
N ASN A 97 9.42 17.21 -0.98
CA ASN A 97 8.49 16.10 -0.87
C ASN A 97 8.89 14.84 -1.67
N LEU A 98 9.78 14.93 -2.68
CA LEU A 98 10.29 13.73 -3.39
C LEU A 98 10.93 12.71 -2.43
N SER A 99 11.69 13.20 -1.45
CA SER A 99 12.31 12.33 -0.43
C SER A 99 11.30 11.67 0.51
N LYS A 100 10.12 12.26 0.69
CA LYS A 100 9.06 11.69 1.51
C LYS A 100 8.32 10.56 0.79
N LEU A 101 8.19 10.64 -0.54
CA LEU A 101 7.59 9.57 -1.33
C LEU A 101 8.32 8.23 -1.15
N GLU A 102 9.62 8.25 -0.86
CA GLU A 102 10.42 7.07 -0.55
C GLU A 102 10.06 6.43 0.80
N LYS A 103 9.63 7.23 1.78
CA LYS A 103 9.32 6.75 3.14
C LYS A 103 7.87 6.34 3.33
N GLY A 104 7.02 6.70 2.37
CA GLY A 104 5.57 6.60 2.48
C GLY A 104 4.95 7.98 2.68
N VAL A 105 3.76 8.16 2.09
CA VAL A 105 2.96 9.38 2.20
C VAL A 105 1.65 9.00 2.84
N ASN A 106 1.24 9.76 3.86
CA ASN A 106 -0.09 9.59 4.43
C ASN A 106 -1.07 10.43 3.62
N VAL A 107 -2.06 9.77 2.99
CA VAL A 107 -3.12 10.44 2.25
C VAL A 107 -4.46 10.05 2.85
N SER A 108 -5.33 11.04 3.04
CA SER A 108 -6.66 10.82 3.59
C SER A 108 -7.70 11.15 2.51
N PRO A 109 -8.29 10.13 1.84
CA PRO A 109 -9.29 10.35 0.80
C PRO A 109 -10.60 10.89 1.38
N GLN A 110 -11.35 11.64 0.57
CA GLN A 110 -12.71 12.10 0.87
C GLN A 110 -13.72 11.32 0.03
N PHE A 111 -14.85 10.93 0.60
CA PHE A 111 -15.69 9.89 0.00
C PHE A 111 -16.72 10.36 -1.04
N LEU A 112 -16.66 11.62 -1.48
CA LEU A 112 -17.64 12.21 -2.41
C LEU A 112 -17.09 12.44 -3.82
N GLY A 113 -15.77 12.59 -3.99
CA GLY A 113 -15.16 12.86 -5.29
C GLY A 113 -13.90 12.03 -5.49
N VAL A 114 -13.69 11.54 -6.71
CA VAL A 114 -12.62 10.58 -7.03
C VAL A 114 -11.20 11.16 -7.02
N LYS A 115 -11.06 12.48 -6.82
CA LYS A 115 -9.77 13.20 -6.77
C LYS A 115 -9.58 13.92 -5.42
N ASP A 116 -10.48 13.69 -4.48
CA ASP A 116 -10.61 14.52 -3.29
C ASP A 116 -9.81 13.89 -2.14
N PHE A 117 -8.79 14.60 -1.66
CA PHE A 117 -7.93 14.20 -0.55
C PHE A 117 -7.74 15.39 0.40
N LEU A 118 -7.69 15.14 1.71
CA LEU A 118 -7.42 16.17 2.72
C LEU A 118 -5.98 16.70 2.59
N ASP A 119 -5.81 18.00 2.38
CA ASP A 119 -4.56 18.79 2.41
C ASP A 119 -3.23 18.02 2.24
N CYS A 120 -3.08 17.39 1.08
CA CYS A 120 -1.90 16.59 0.77
C CYS A 120 -0.80 17.43 0.09
N SER A 121 -0.07 18.25 0.86
CA SER A 121 1.15 18.95 0.39
C SER A 121 2.21 17.96 -0.12
N GLU A 122 2.27 16.77 0.46
CA GLU A 122 3.19 15.69 0.10
C GLU A 122 2.97 15.15 -1.32
N LEU A 123 1.79 15.37 -1.89
CA LEU A 123 1.47 15.04 -3.29
C LEU A 123 1.85 16.16 -4.28
N ALA A 124 2.55 17.21 -3.83
CA ALA A 124 3.07 18.28 -4.69
C ALA A 124 3.86 17.76 -5.91
N PRO A 125 4.71 16.71 -5.81
CA PRO A 125 5.39 16.17 -6.98
C PRO A 125 4.44 15.76 -8.11
N PHE A 126 3.36 15.03 -7.81
CA PHE A 126 2.38 14.64 -8.83
C PHE A 126 1.73 15.85 -9.50
N LYS A 127 1.42 16.91 -8.73
CA LYS A 127 0.86 18.17 -9.26
C LYS A 127 1.82 18.87 -10.22
N VAL A 128 3.13 18.89 -9.90
CA VAL A 128 4.17 19.49 -10.75
C VAL A 128 4.31 18.73 -12.06
N PHE A 129 4.37 17.41 -12.02
CA PHE A 129 4.41 16.55 -13.22
C PHE A 129 3.07 16.44 -13.97
N GLY A 130 2.03 17.13 -13.50
CA GLY A 130 0.69 17.10 -14.10
C GLY A 130 0.11 15.69 -14.15
N ILE A 131 0.29 14.91 -13.08
CA ILE A 131 -0.24 13.56 -12.89
C ILE A 131 -1.38 13.65 -11.88
N HIS A 132 -2.57 13.24 -12.28
CA HIS A 132 -3.71 13.16 -11.37
C HIS A 132 -3.60 11.91 -10.50
N ILE A 133 -4.08 12.02 -9.27
CA ILE A 133 -4.28 10.89 -8.38
C ILE A 133 -5.78 10.71 -8.21
N TYR A 134 -6.23 9.47 -8.38
CA TYR A 134 -7.60 9.05 -8.21
C TYR A 134 -7.72 8.07 -7.04
N HIS A 135 -8.89 7.99 -6.41
CA HIS A 135 -9.27 6.88 -5.55
C HIS A 135 -10.74 6.49 -5.84
N GLY A 136 -11.08 5.23 -5.58
CA GLY A 136 -12.42 4.71 -5.87
C GLY A 136 -13.29 4.52 -4.63
N TRP A 137 -12.86 5.01 -3.47
CA TRP A 137 -13.58 4.87 -2.21
C TRP A 137 -14.71 5.89 -2.07
N ILE A 138 -15.76 5.73 -2.89
CA ILE A 138 -16.85 6.71 -3.02
C ILE A 138 -18.15 6.12 -2.50
N VAL A 139 -18.83 6.87 -1.63
CA VAL A 139 -20.15 6.53 -1.11
C VAL A 139 -21.22 6.81 -2.18
N PRO A 140 -21.99 5.80 -2.62
CA PRO A 140 -23.02 6.01 -3.61
C PRO A 140 -24.19 6.85 -3.06
N PRO A 141 -24.85 7.67 -3.90
CA PRO A 141 -26.05 8.44 -3.51
C PRO A 141 -27.22 7.60 -3.02
N THR A 142 -27.20 6.29 -3.29
CA THR A 142 -28.17 5.33 -2.76
C THR A 142 -28.03 5.09 -1.25
N ASN A 143 -26.96 5.58 -0.63
CA ASN A 143 -26.73 5.50 0.81
C ASN A 143 -26.75 6.89 1.48
N PRO A 144 -27.93 7.54 1.59
CA PRO A 144 -28.04 8.90 2.11
C PRO A 144 -27.70 8.99 3.61
N LEU A 145 -27.92 7.93 4.39
CA LEU A 145 -27.57 7.90 5.82
C LEU A 145 -26.07 8.06 6.02
N VAL A 146 -25.27 7.35 5.22
CA VAL A 146 -23.81 7.46 5.23
C VAL A 146 -23.38 8.81 4.68
N GLN A 147 -23.88 9.23 3.52
CA GLN A 147 -23.52 10.53 2.93
C GLN A 147 -23.76 11.71 3.87
N ASN A 148 -24.89 11.72 4.58
CA ASN A 148 -25.20 12.78 5.54
C ASN A 148 -24.26 12.77 6.76
N TYR A 149 -23.85 11.58 7.21
CA TYR A 149 -22.93 11.44 8.34
C TYR A 149 -21.52 11.90 7.99
N ILE A 150 -21.03 11.47 6.82
CA ILE A 150 -19.68 11.77 6.37
C ILE A 150 -19.53 13.21 5.90
N GLY A 151 -20.57 13.79 5.28
CA GLY A 151 -20.49 15.09 4.63
C GLY A 151 -19.26 15.21 3.73
N THR A 152 -18.43 16.22 3.99
CA THR A 152 -17.17 16.48 3.27
C THR A 152 -15.93 15.98 4.03
N LEU A 153 -16.11 15.18 5.08
CA LEU A 153 -15.01 14.69 5.90
C LEU A 153 -14.20 13.64 5.14
N SER A 154 -12.90 13.64 5.42
CA SER A 154 -11.94 12.66 4.95
C SER A 154 -11.89 11.44 5.87
N TYR A 155 -11.21 10.37 5.46
CA TYR A 155 -11.03 9.16 6.26
C TYR A 155 -10.54 9.45 7.69
N GLU A 156 -9.47 10.22 7.83
CA GLU A 156 -8.89 10.60 9.13
C GLU A 156 -9.91 11.35 10.00
N GLU A 157 -10.62 12.33 9.44
CA GLU A 157 -11.65 13.09 10.15
C GLU A 157 -12.85 12.23 10.55
N ILE A 158 -13.22 11.22 9.73
CA ILE A 158 -14.25 10.24 10.07
C ILE A 158 -13.80 9.36 11.23
N CYS A 159 -12.57 8.85 11.21
CA CYS A 159 -12.01 8.06 12.30
C CYS A 159 -12.01 8.87 13.61
N GLU A 160 -11.56 10.13 13.57
CA GLU A 160 -11.63 11.01 14.73
C GLU A 160 -13.08 11.24 15.21
N LYS A 161 -14.00 11.55 14.29
CA LYS A 161 -15.41 11.79 14.62
C LYS A 161 -16.04 10.55 15.26
N MET A 162 -15.70 9.37 14.75
CA MET A 162 -16.15 8.09 15.26
C MET A 162 -15.62 7.78 16.67
N MET A 163 -14.40 8.22 16.99
CA MET A 163 -13.81 8.05 18.32
C MET A 163 -14.36 9.04 19.38
N ARG A 164 -14.97 10.16 18.95
CA ARG A 164 -15.54 11.15 19.87
C ARG A 164 -16.86 10.64 20.45
N GLU A 165 -16.94 10.63 21.77
CA GLU A 165 -18.17 10.36 22.53
C GLU A 165 -19.03 11.64 22.57
N GLU A 166 -19.71 11.99 21.48
CA GLU A 166 -20.66 13.11 21.48
C GLU A 166 -22.10 12.65 21.75
N ASP A 167 -22.57 13.02 22.95
CA ASP A 167 -23.89 12.75 23.54
C ASP A 167 -25.03 13.65 23.00
N ASN A 168 -24.82 14.27 21.83
CA ASN A 168 -25.69 15.35 21.34
C ASN A 168 -26.88 14.86 20.49
N GLY A 169 -27.25 13.58 20.58
CA GLY A 169 -28.30 13.01 19.73
C GLY A 169 -27.93 13.00 18.23
N GLU A 170 -26.63 13.11 17.90
CA GLU A 170 -26.15 12.80 16.55
C GLU A 170 -26.62 11.38 16.19
N ASN A 171 -27.15 11.25 14.98
CA ASN A 171 -27.91 10.10 14.53
C ASN A 171 -27.09 8.79 14.65
N ILE A 172 -27.29 8.05 15.76
CA ILE A 172 -26.62 6.77 16.06
C ILE A 172 -26.76 5.81 14.87
N GLU A 173 -27.91 5.83 14.20
CA GLU A 173 -28.18 5.05 12.98
C GLU A 173 -27.19 5.40 11.85
N SER A 174 -26.97 6.69 11.59
CA SER A 174 -26.01 7.18 10.60
C SER A 174 -24.57 6.77 10.94
N ARG A 175 -24.19 6.79 12.23
CA ARG A 175 -22.87 6.34 12.68
C ARG A 175 -22.69 4.84 12.48
N ILE A 176 -23.68 4.03 12.87
CA ILE A 176 -23.68 2.56 12.67
C ILE A 176 -23.64 2.24 11.18
N ALA A 177 -24.48 2.88 10.37
CA ALA A 177 -24.50 2.69 8.92
C ALA A 177 -23.16 3.07 8.26
N THR A 178 -22.51 4.13 8.74
CA THR A 178 -21.19 4.54 8.24
C THR A 178 -20.12 3.52 8.64
N ASN A 179 -20.11 3.06 9.88
CA ASN A 179 -19.18 2.03 10.35
C ASN A 179 -19.35 0.74 9.53
N GLN A 180 -20.59 0.27 9.32
CA GLN A 180 -20.86 -0.89 8.48
C GLN A 180 -20.39 -0.68 7.03
N TRP A 181 -20.66 0.50 6.46
CA TRP A 181 -20.21 0.79 5.09
C TRP A 181 -18.69 0.80 4.97
N MET A 182 -17.97 1.32 5.97
CA MET A 182 -16.51 1.30 6.01
C MET A 182 -15.97 -0.13 6.08
N LEU A 183 -16.60 -1.00 6.88
CA LEU A 183 -16.29 -2.43 6.95
C LEU A 183 -16.51 -3.15 5.61
N ASP A 184 -17.70 -2.97 5.03
CA ASP A 184 -18.09 -3.61 3.77
C ASP A 184 -17.21 -3.16 2.59
N ASN A 185 -16.58 -1.97 2.70
CA ASN A 185 -15.76 -1.35 1.67
C ASN A 185 -14.31 -1.15 2.12
N SER A 186 -13.81 -2.01 3.00
CA SER A 186 -12.44 -1.97 3.55
C SER A 186 -11.35 -2.06 2.49
N ALA A 187 -11.67 -2.64 1.32
CA ALA A 187 -10.81 -2.70 0.13
C ALA A 187 -10.63 -1.35 -0.62
N GLN A 188 -11.10 -0.24 -0.02
CA GLN A 188 -10.92 1.14 -0.45
C GLN A 188 -11.32 1.42 -1.91
N ILE A 189 -12.24 0.63 -2.45
CA ILE A 189 -12.76 0.79 -3.81
C ILE A 189 -14.20 0.29 -3.89
N THR A 190 -15.07 1.07 -4.54
CA THR A 190 -16.47 0.70 -4.77
C THR A 190 -16.78 0.64 -6.26
N ASP A 191 -17.80 -0.14 -6.66
CA ASP A 191 -18.25 -0.17 -8.06
C ASP A 191 -18.69 1.23 -8.53
N TYR A 192 -19.35 1.99 -7.65
CA TYR A 192 -19.74 3.36 -7.92
C TYR A 192 -18.53 4.27 -8.14
N GLY A 193 -17.51 4.16 -7.27
CA GLY A 193 -16.26 4.91 -7.41
C GLY A 193 -15.51 4.56 -8.69
N LEU A 194 -15.45 3.28 -9.07
CA LEU A 194 -14.88 2.86 -10.36
C LEU A 194 -15.61 3.46 -11.56
N SER A 195 -16.95 3.47 -11.53
CA SER A 195 -17.74 4.15 -12.58
C SER A 195 -17.39 5.63 -12.64
N LYS A 196 -17.26 6.30 -11.50
CA LYS A 196 -16.92 7.73 -11.43
C LYS A 196 -15.51 8.04 -11.93
N ILE A 197 -14.54 7.18 -11.65
CA ILE A 197 -13.19 7.31 -12.25
C ILE A 197 -13.30 7.17 -13.77
N ARG A 198 -14.04 6.17 -14.30
CA ARG A 198 -14.24 5.99 -15.76
C ARG A 198 -14.92 7.21 -16.40
N GLU A 199 -15.83 7.86 -15.72
CA GLU A 199 -16.50 9.08 -16.20
C GLU A 199 -15.58 10.30 -16.19
N THR A 200 -14.72 10.42 -15.17
CA THR A 200 -13.89 11.62 -14.92
C THR A 200 -12.56 11.59 -15.66
N MET A 201 -11.93 10.41 -15.76
CA MET A 201 -10.61 10.22 -16.36
C MET A 201 -10.70 10.29 -17.89
N MET A 202 -9.79 11.04 -18.50
CA MET A 202 -9.69 11.15 -19.95
C MET A 202 -9.15 9.85 -20.55
N GLU A 203 -9.54 9.58 -21.80
CA GLU A 203 -8.99 8.43 -22.54
C GLU A 203 -7.48 8.60 -22.74
N GLU A 204 -6.73 7.52 -22.59
CA GLU A 204 -5.25 7.46 -22.68
C GLU A 204 -4.51 8.35 -21.67
N GLU A 205 -5.22 8.91 -20.68
CA GLU A 205 -4.59 9.63 -19.57
C GLU A 205 -3.71 8.67 -18.76
N ILE A 206 -2.52 9.14 -18.37
CA ILE A 206 -1.66 8.44 -17.40
C ILE A 206 -1.81 9.12 -16.05
N ALA A 207 -2.27 8.34 -15.07
CA ALA A 207 -2.59 8.80 -13.74
C ALA A 207 -2.19 7.76 -12.69
N VAL A 208 -2.45 8.07 -11.42
CA VAL A 208 -2.20 7.17 -10.30
C VAL A 208 -3.52 6.85 -9.59
N LEU A 209 -3.68 5.59 -9.17
CA LEU A 209 -4.75 5.13 -8.32
C LEU A 209 -4.22 4.89 -6.92
N PHE A 210 -4.88 5.48 -5.92
CA PHE A 210 -4.72 5.13 -4.51
C PHE A 210 -5.81 4.12 -4.12
N ARG A 211 -5.38 2.95 -3.62
CA ARG A 211 -6.24 1.86 -3.13
C ARG A 211 -5.44 0.99 -2.16
N ASN A 212 -6.03 0.59 -1.04
CA ASN A 212 -5.40 -0.26 -0.02
C ASN A 212 -4.04 0.28 0.43
N ASN A 213 -3.95 1.59 0.69
CA ASN A 213 -2.69 2.27 1.04
C ASN A 213 -1.57 2.15 -0.01
N HIS A 214 -1.91 1.75 -1.24
CA HIS A 214 -0.99 1.52 -2.34
C HIS A 214 -1.25 2.46 -3.50
N PHE A 215 -0.18 2.89 -4.17
CA PHE A 215 -0.21 3.76 -5.34
C PHE A 215 0.14 2.96 -6.60
N SER A 216 -0.80 2.88 -7.53
CA SER A 216 -0.63 2.15 -8.79
C SER A 216 -0.75 3.08 -9.99
N THR A 217 0.12 2.92 -10.98
CA THR A 217 -0.04 3.65 -12.26
C THR A 217 -1.22 3.09 -13.03
N ILE A 218 -2.15 3.94 -13.46
CA ILE A 218 -3.33 3.55 -14.21
C ILE A 218 -3.45 4.34 -15.53
N THR A 219 -4.16 3.75 -16.48
CA THR A 219 -4.64 4.45 -17.66
C THR A 219 -6.07 4.02 -18.00
N LYS A 220 -6.71 4.77 -18.90
CA LYS A 220 -8.03 4.46 -19.43
C LYS A 220 -7.91 4.16 -20.92
N SER A 221 -8.33 2.95 -21.32
CA SER A 221 -8.30 2.51 -22.71
C SER A 221 -9.59 1.78 -23.09
N GLN A 222 -10.19 2.20 -24.20
CA GLN A 222 -11.51 1.77 -24.65
C GLN A 222 -12.57 1.85 -23.54
N GLY A 223 -12.52 2.90 -22.72
CA GLY A 223 -13.44 3.11 -21.58
C GLY A 223 -13.19 2.18 -20.38
N LYS A 224 -12.16 1.33 -20.43
CA LYS A 224 -11.77 0.44 -19.32
C LYS A 224 -10.61 1.05 -18.56
N LEU A 225 -10.64 0.92 -17.23
CA LEU A 225 -9.51 1.25 -16.38
C LEU A 225 -8.58 0.05 -16.29
N ILE A 226 -7.30 0.31 -16.45
CA ILE A 226 -6.26 -0.69 -16.44
C ILE A 226 -5.07 -0.16 -15.64
N THR A 227 -4.38 -1.07 -14.95
CA THR A 227 -3.29 -0.80 -14.03
C THR A 227 -1.99 -1.36 -14.59
N LEU A 228 -0.89 -0.62 -14.44
CA LEU A 228 0.43 -1.08 -14.87
C LEU A 228 0.90 -2.20 -13.94
N VAL A 229 1.37 -3.31 -14.51
CA VAL A 229 1.91 -4.43 -13.74
C VAL A 229 3.35 -4.12 -13.34
N THR A 230 3.53 -3.70 -12.09
CA THR A 230 4.83 -3.32 -11.51
C THR A 230 5.43 -4.40 -10.62
N ASP A 231 4.74 -5.50 -10.35
CA ASP A 231 5.23 -6.58 -9.48
C ASP A 231 6.48 -7.27 -10.08
N GLN A 232 7.50 -7.41 -9.24
CA GLN A 232 8.79 -8.05 -9.57
C GLN A 232 8.65 -9.51 -10.01
N GLY A 233 7.60 -10.23 -9.59
CA GLY A 233 7.30 -11.59 -10.05
C GLY A 233 7.09 -11.70 -11.56
N TYR A 234 6.83 -10.57 -12.24
CA TYR A 234 6.64 -10.50 -13.69
C TYR A 234 7.82 -9.89 -14.45
N LEU A 235 9.02 -9.80 -13.84
CA LEU A 235 10.22 -9.24 -14.47
C LEU A 235 10.54 -9.89 -15.82
N ASP A 236 10.49 -11.22 -15.89
CA ASP A 236 10.82 -11.98 -17.10
C ASP A 236 9.68 -12.00 -18.14
N ARG A 237 8.50 -11.51 -17.77
CA ARG A 237 7.28 -11.54 -18.60
C ARG A 237 7.07 -10.19 -19.30
N GLN A 238 7.85 -9.92 -20.34
CA GLN A 238 7.82 -8.65 -21.08
C GLN A 238 6.48 -8.37 -21.79
N ASN A 239 5.72 -9.42 -22.10
CA ASN A 239 4.41 -9.29 -22.75
C ASN A 239 3.31 -8.87 -21.77
N ILE A 240 3.47 -9.05 -20.46
CA ILE A 240 2.51 -8.62 -19.43
C ILE A 240 2.86 -7.19 -19.05
N VAL A 241 1.99 -6.24 -19.41
CA VAL A 241 2.23 -4.80 -19.18
C VAL A 241 1.12 -4.22 -18.32
N TRP A 242 -0.13 -4.56 -18.62
CA TRP A 242 -1.30 -3.98 -17.96
C TRP A 242 -2.18 -5.08 -17.37
N GLU A 243 -3.02 -4.71 -16.42
CA GLU A 243 -4.05 -5.56 -15.83
C GLU A 243 -5.37 -4.80 -15.75
N THR A 244 -6.50 -5.44 -16.04
CA THR A 244 -7.80 -4.77 -15.89
C THR A 244 -8.15 -4.50 -14.43
N LEU A 245 -8.57 -3.28 -14.11
CA LEU A 245 -8.95 -2.92 -12.75
C LEU A 245 -10.34 -3.46 -12.39
N SER A 246 -10.41 -4.28 -11.33
CA SER A 246 -11.63 -4.83 -10.75
C SER A 246 -11.70 -4.55 -9.24
N VAL A 247 -12.92 -4.39 -8.70
CA VAL A 247 -13.16 -4.34 -7.25
C VAL A 247 -12.67 -5.63 -6.58
N THR A 248 -12.93 -6.78 -7.20
CA THR A 248 -12.60 -8.10 -6.64
C THR A 248 -11.14 -8.52 -6.81
N GLY A 249 -10.31 -7.72 -7.49
CA GLY A 249 -8.92 -8.08 -7.78
C GLY A 249 -8.73 -9.14 -8.88
N ALA A 250 -9.81 -9.69 -9.44
CA ALA A 250 -9.75 -10.65 -10.55
C ALA A 250 -9.51 -9.96 -11.91
N GLY A 251 -8.36 -9.30 -12.07
CA GLY A 251 -7.96 -8.66 -13.31
C GLY A 251 -7.47 -9.66 -14.36
N ILE A 252 -7.59 -9.28 -15.64
CA ILE A 252 -7.01 -9.99 -16.78
C ILE A 252 -5.73 -9.26 -17.19
N TYR A 253 -4.64 -10.01 -17.34
CA TYR A 253 -3.39 -9.47 -17.85
C TYR A 253 -3.44 -9.18 -19.35
N LEU A 254 -2.89 -8.03 -19.72
CA LEU A 254 -2.90 -7.46 -21.05
C LEU A 254 -1.48 -7.12 -21.50
N ASN A 255 -1.28 -7.18 -22.81
CA ASN A 255 -0.06 -6.68 -23.44
C ASN A 255 -0.06 -5.15 -23.63
N HIS A 256 1.02 -4.62 -24.20
CA HIS A 256 1.17 -3.19 -24.49
C HIS A 256 0.14 -2.61 -25.47
N GLN A 257 -0.63 -3.46 -26.17
CA GLN A 257 -1.73 -3.07 -27.07
C GLN A 257 -3.10 -3.28 -26.42
N PHE A 258 -3.13 -3.50 -25.10
CA PHE A 258 -4.34 -3.78 -24.32
C PHE A 258 -5.07 -5.06 -24.72
N GLN A 259 -4.37 -6.01 -25.35
CA GLN A 259 -4.93 -7.30 -25.72
C GLN A 259 -4.70 -8.33 -24.60
N PRO A 260 -5.72 -9.16 -24.27
CA PRO A 260 -5.57 -10.23 -23.29
C PRO A 260 -4.46 -11.21 -23.64
N ILE A 261 -3.75 -11.67 -22.62
CA ILE A 261 -2.70 -12.70 -22.74
C ILE A 261 -3.35 -14.06 -22.48
N ALA A 262 -3.32 -14.94 -23.48
CA ALA A 262 -3.93 -16.26 -23.38
C ALA A 262 -3.19 -17.17 -22.38
N GLY A 263 -3.93 -17.84 -21.49
CA GLY A 263 -3.40 -18.91 -20.63
C GLY A 263 -3.02 -18.52 -19.20
N GLU A 264 -3.33 -17.29 -18.74
CA GLU A 264 -2.94 -16.80 -17.41
C GLU A 264 -4.12 -16.40 -16.49
N GLU A 265 -5.33 -16.87 -16.78
CA GLU A 265 -6.53 -16.66 -15.94
C GLU A 265 -6.41 -17.23 -14.52
N SER A 266 -5.44 -18.12 -14.26
CA SER A 266 -5.25 -18.80 -12.97
C SER A 266 -4.24 -18.14 -12.02
N ILE A 267 -3.50 -17.11 -12.45
CA ILE A 267 -2.46 -16.46 -11.62
C ILE A 267 -3.08 -15.40 -10.69
N SER A 268 -4.20 -14.77 -11.09
CA SER A 268 -4.84 -13.66 -10.37
C SER A 268 -5.33 -14.02 -8.95
N LEU A 269 -5.65 -15.29 -8.67
CA LEU A 269 -6.14 -15.70 -7.34
C LEU A 269 -5.02 -15.83 -6.30
N ASN A 270 -3.82 -16.31 -6.69
CA ASN A 270 -2.75 -16.59 -5.73
C ASN A 270 -2.00 -15.31 -5.27
N ASN A 271 -1.87 -14.31 -6.13
CA ASN A 271 -1.17 -13.07 -5.76
C ASN A 271 -2.04 -12.16 -4.88
N TYR A 272 -3.37 -12.20 -5.02
CA TYR A 272 -4.30 -11.53 -4.10
C TYR A 272 -4.09 -11.98 -2.65
N TYR A 273 -3.91 -13.28 -2.41
CA TYR A 273 -3.69 -13.78 -1.04
C TYR A 273 -2.32 -13.36 -0.47
N SER A 274 -1.28 -13.10 -1.25
CA SER A 274 0.05 -12.85 -0.67
C SER A 274 0.32 -11.39 -0.30
N SER A 275 -0.13 -10.42 -1.11
CA SER A 275 0.18 -9.00 -0.90
C SER A 275 -0.86 -8.24 -0.10
N ASP A 276 -2.15 -8.59 -0.22
CA ASP A 276 -3.23 -7.91 0.50
C ASP A 276 -3.37 -8.40 1.95
N LEU A 277 -2.93 -9.63 2.28
CA LEU A 277 -3.02 -10.17 3.66
C LEU A 277 -2.34 -9.25 4.68
N THR A 278 -1.14 -8.73 4.42
CA THR A 278 -0.41 -7.91 5.39
C THR A 278 -0.96 -6.48 5.59
N SER A 279 -1.60 -5.93 4.55
CA SER A 279 -2.17 -4.57 4.57
C SER A 279 -3.59 -4.58 5.12
N LEU A 280 -4.37 -5.60 4.75
CA LEU A 280 -5.67 -5.89 5.34
C LEU A 280 -5.52 -6.27 6.80
N GLU A 281 -4.55 -7.11 7.20
CA GLU A 281 -4.32 -7.44 8.61
C GLU A 281 -3.95 -6.22 9.47
N ARG A 282 -3.22 -5.23 8.93
CA ARG A 282 -2.94 -3.97 9.66
C ARG A 282 -4.17 -3.09 9.78
N GLN A 283 -4.92 -2.92 8.68
CA GLN A 283 -6.13 -2.11 8.67
C GLN A 283 -7.24 -2.75 9.50
N GLU A 284 -7.35 -4.08 9.48
CA GLU A 284 -8.24 -4.90 10.29
C GLU A 284 -7.80 -4.89 11.77
N LYS A 285 -6.50 -4.95 12.09
CA LYS A 285 -6.01 -4.75 13.48
C LYS A 285 -6.28 -3.33 14.01
N GLU A 286 -6.13 -2.29 13.19
CA GLU A 286 -6.50 -0.92 13.57
C GLU A 286 -8.01 -0.77 13.73
N TYR A 287 -8.80 -1.38 12.85
CA TYR A 287 -10.25 -1.33 12.89
C TYR A 287 -10.85 -2.18 14.01
N GLU A 288 -10.30 -3.36 14.29
CA GLU A 288 -10.62 -4.19 15.46
C GLU A 288 -10.22 -3.49 16.75
N ALA A 289 -9.12 -2.72 16.76
CA ALA A 289 -8.77 -1.90 17.91
C ALA A 289 -9.79 -0.77 18.13
N VAL A 290 -10.28 -0.12 17.06
CA VAL A 290 -11.30 0.93 17.14
C VAL A 290 -12.69 0.37 17.44
N ALA A 291 -13.09 -0.72 16.77
CA ALA A 291 -14.32 -1.46 17.00
C ALA A 291 -14.31 -2.09 18.40
N GLY A 292 -13.20 -2.68 18.82
CA GLY A 292 -12.97 -3.16 20.18
C GLY A 292 -13.05 -2.03 21.20
N LEU A 293 -12.51 -0.84 20.93
CA LEU A 293 -12.65 0.35 21.78
C LEU A 293 -14.09 0.88 21.82
N MET A 294 -14.83 0.81 20.71
CA MET A 294 -16.27 1.15 20.63
C MET A 294 -17.16 0.13 21.34
N MET A 295 -16.82 -1.16 21.26
CA MET A 295 -17.52 -2.25 21.94
C MET A 295 -17.18 -2.31 23.43
N MET A 296 -15.98 -1.83 23.82
CA MET A 296 -15.59 -1.64 25.22
C MET A 296 -16.22 -0.39 25.86
N LYS A 297 -16.77 0.54 25.07
CA LYS A 297 -17.33 1.82 25.55
C LYS A 297 -18.82 2.05 25.26
N ASN A 298 -19.49 1.11 24.60
CA ASN A 298 -20.95 1.11 24.53
C ASN A 298 -21.54 0.66 25.87
N SER A 299 -22.16 1.63 26.52
CA SER A 299 -22.94 1.55 27.74
C SER A 299 -24.14 0.60 27.64
N GLY A 300 -23.87 -0.70 27.70
CA GLY A 300 -24.92 -1.69 27.98
C GLY A 300 -25.70 -1.38 29.26
N GLU A 301 -25.13 -0.61 30.19
CA GLU A 301 -25.80 -0.15 31.41
C GLU A 301 -26.76 1.05 31.19
N ASP A 302 -26.46 1.97 30.26
CA ASP A 302 -27.27 3.18 30.07
C ASP A 302 -28.51 2.93 29.20
N LEU A 303 -28.39 2.06 28.17
CA LEU A 303 -29.54 1.59 27.40
C LEU A 303 -30.51 0.78 28.30
N MET A 304 -29.98 0.00 29.24
CA MET A 304 -30.78 -0.80 30.16
C MET A 304 -31.53 0.07 31.18
N LYS A 305 -30.91 1.16 31.66
CA LYS A 305 -31.57 2.17 32.49
C LYS A 305 -32.72 2.86 31.75
N ALA A 306 -32.49 3.31 30.51
CA ALA A 306 -33.53 3.96 29.72
C ALA A 306 -34.73 3.04 29.46
N ILE A 307 -34.50 1.74 29.23
CA ILE A 307 -35.55 0.74 29.03
C ILE A 307 -36.27 0.39 30.34
N ASP A 308 -35.55 0.35 31.48
CA ASP A 308 -36.18 0.12 32.79
C ASP A 308 -37.00 1.34 33.26
N GLU A 309 -36.69 2.55 32.79
CA GLU A 309 -37.37 3.79 33.16
C GLU A 309 -38.55 4.18 32.24
N ASP A 310 -38.69 3.58 31.05
CA ASP A 310 -39.77 3.90 30.09
C ASP A 310 -41.08 3.11 30.37
N PRO A 311 -42.15 3.76 30.88
CA PRO A 311 -43.40 3.08 31.25
C PRO A 311 -44.23 2.59 30.06
N THR A 312 -43.83 2.88 28.82
CA THR A 312 -44.55 2.46 27.60
C THR A 312 -44.15 1.07 27.10
N ILE A 313 -43.03 0.54 27.58
CA ILE A 313 -42.50 -0.77 27.19
C ILE A 313 -43.08 -1.87 28.08
N SER A 314 -43.64 -2.93 27.48
CA SER A 314 -44.26 -4.02 28.22
C SER A 314 -43.24 -4.84 29.04
N GLU A 315 -43.70 -5.45 30.13
CA GLU A 315 -42.87 -6.32 30.99
C GLU A 315 -42.25 -7.50 30.23
N ASP A 316 -42.94 -8.01 29.21
CA ASP A 316 -42.45 -9.13 28.39
C ASP A 316 -41.38 -8.68 27.40
N ASP A 317 -41.52 -7.48 26.82
CA ASP A 317 -40.49 -6.88 25.96
C ASP A 317 -39.22 -6.52 26.76
N ARG A 318 -39.38 -6.01 27.99
CA ARG A 318 -38.26 -5.76 28.92
C ARG A 318 -37.48 -7.04 29.22
N LYS A 319 -38.18 -8.17 29.43
CA LYS A 319 -37.53 -9.47 29.66
C LYS A 319 -36.83 -9.98 28.41
N ALA A 320 -37.42 -9.81 27.23
CA ALA A 320 -36.80 -10.19 25.96
C ALA A 320 -35.50 -9.43 25.70
N VAL A 321 -35.48 -8.11 25.96
CA VAL A 321 -34.26 -7.30 25.83
C VAL A 321 -33.20 -7.70 26.87
N LYS A 322 -33.59 -7.99 28.11
CA LYS A 322 -32.64 -8.47 29.15
C LYS A 322 -32.00 -9.82 28.77
N MET A 323 -32.75 -10.74 28.16
CA MET A 323 -32.19 -12.00 27.67
C MET A 323 -31.27 -11.80 26.46
N ALA A 324 -31.69 -10.99 25.48
CA ALA A 324 -30.87 -10.69 24.31
C ALA A 324 -29.53 -10.04 24.70
N GLN A 325 -29.54 -9.17 25.70
CA GLN A 325 -28.31 -8.56 26.23
C GLN A 325 -27.43 -9.57 26.98
N GLN A 326 -28.02 -10.53 27.70
CA GLN A 326 -27.26 -11.60 28.34
C GLN A 326 -26.60 -12.52 27.32
N GLU A 327 -27.30 -12.88 26.24
CA GLU A 327 -26.74 -13.66 25.13
C GLU A 327 -25.60 -12.89 24.44
N LEU A 328 -25.81 -11.60 24.13
CA LEU A 328 -24.77 -10.75 23.54
C LEU A 328 -23.51 -10.65 24.44
N ASN A 329 -23.70 -10.51 25.75
CA ASN A 329 -22.59 -10.45 26.71
C ASN A 329 -21.84 -11.79 26.87
N LEU A 330 -22.52 -12.91 26.63
CA LEU A 330 -21.91 -14.25 26.61
C LEU A 330 -21.10 -14.43 25.33
N THR A 331 -21.66 -14.07 24.17
CA THR A 331 -20.96 -14.08 22.88
C THR A 331 -19.72 -13.20 22.92
N ARG A 332 -19.81 -11.98 23.47
CA ARG A 332 -18.66 -11.08 23.63
C ARG A 332 -17.54 -11.70 24.46
N ARG A 333 -17.87 -12.38 25.56
CA ARG A 333 -16.85 -13.05 26.39
C ARG A 333 -16.18 -14.19 25.64
N GLN A 334 -16.95 -14.91 24.83
CA GLN A 334 -16.44 -16.01 24.03
C GLN A 334 -15.51 -15.51 22.91
N GLU A 335 -15.86 -14.41 22.25
CA GLU A 335 -15.02 -13.74 21.25
C GLU A 335 -13.73 -13.16 21.85
N GLU A 336 -13.79 -12.58 23.06
CA GLU A 336 -12.60 -12.10 23.78
C GLU A 336 -11.65 -13.25 24.15
N GLU A 337 -12.20 -14.39 24.57
CA GLU A 337 -11.43 -15.60 24.86
C GLU A 337 -10.78 -16.17 23.59
N ASP A 338 -11.54 -16.27 22.50
CA ASP A 338 -11.06 -16.77 21.20
C ASP A 338 -9.96 -15.86 20.61
N TYR A 339 -10.13 -14.53 20.69
CA TYR A 339 -9.11 -13.56 20.29
C TYR A 339 -7.83 -13.69 21.13
N SER A 340 -7.98 -13.82 22.45
CA SER A 340 -6.82 -13.98 23.35
C SER A 340 -6.03 -15.26 23.06
N LEU A 341 -6.73 -16.33 22.68
CA LEU A 341 -6.15 -17.61 22.31
C LEU A 341 -5.44 -17.54 20.96
N ALA A 342 -6.05 -16.90 19.95
CA ALA A 342 -5.45 -16.70 18.63
C ALA A 342 -4.13 -15.92 18.72
N LYS A 343 -4.13 -14.83 19.51
CA LYS A 343 -2.93 -14.02 19.75
C LYS A 343 -1.82 -14.80 20.48
N ALA A 344 -2.18 -15.67 21.42
CA ALA A 344 -1.21 -16.52 22.11
C ALA A 344 -0.57 -17.53 21.14
N LEU A 345 -1.35 -18.12 20.24
CA LEU A 345 -0.86 -19.05 19.21
C LEU A 345 0.07 -18.35 18.20
N GLU A 346 -0.27 -17.13 17.77
CA GLU A 346 0.57 -16.32 16.86
C GLU A 346 1.94 -16.04 17.50
N LEU A 347 1.97 -15.65 18.79
CA LEU A 347 3.21 -15.41 19.53
C LEU A 347 4.04 -16.70 19.70
N GLU A 348 3.40 -17.84 19.93
CA GLU A 348 4.07 -19.14 20.04
C GLU A 348 4.64 -19.61 18.68
N GLU A 349 3.94 -19.36 17.58
CA GLU A 349 4.40 -19.66 16.24
C GLU A 349 5.58 -18.77 15.82
N ALA A 350 5.50 -17.46 16.13
CA ALA A 350 6.60 -16.53 15.91
C ALA A 350 7.87 -16.94 16.69
N ALA A 351 7.72 -17.35 17.95
CA ALA A 351 8.84 -17.83 18.76
C ALA A 351 9.47 -19.12 18.19
N ARG A 352 8.65 -20.07 17.73
CA ARG A 352 9.15 -21.29 17.07
C ARG A 352 9.90 -20.99 15.77
N GLN A 353 9.42 -20.02 15.00
CA GLN A 353 10.08 -19.60 13.77
C GLN A 353 11.42 -18.92 14.06
N GLU A 354 11.51 -18.14 15.13
CA GLU A 354 12.76 -17.52 15.58
C GLU A 354 13.77 -18.58 16.02
N ASP A 355 13.37 -19.57 16.82
CA ASP A 355 14.21 -20.70 17.22
C ASP A 355 14.74 -21.48 16.01
N LEU A 356 13.88 -21.71 15.00
CA LEU A 356 14.29 -22.38 13.76
C LEU A 356 15.30 -21.55 12.97
N ASN A 357 15.14 -20.23 12.93
CA ASN A 357 16.06 -19.32 12.26
C ASN A 357 17.41 -19.29 12.98
N VAL A 358 17.42 -19.31 14.32
CA VAL A 358 18.64 -19.41 15.13
C VAL A 358 19.35 -20.74 14.89
N ALA A 359 18.63 -21.85 14.85
CA ALA A 359 19.20 -23.16 14.57
C ALA A 359 19.88 -23.22 13.18
N LYS A 360 19.21 -22.71 12.14
CA LYS A 360 19.78 -22.60 10.78
C LYS A 360 21.02 -21.72 10.75
N ALA A 361 21.02 -20.60 11.48
CA ALA A 361 22.17 -19.70 11.54
C ALA A 361 23.39 -20.36 12.23
N MET A 362 23.17 -21.19 13.26
CA MET A 362 24.26 -21.95 13.88
C MET A 362 24.84 -23.01 12.94
N GLU A 363 24.00 -23.67 12.15
CA GLU A 363 24.44 -24.68 11.17
C GLU A 363 25.31 -24.05 10.07
N ILE A 364 24.92 -22.88 9.56
CA ILE A 364 25.71 -22.10 8.58
C ILE A 364 27.07 -21.73 9.18
N LEU A 365 27.11 -21.20 10.40
CA LEU A 365 28.36 -20.84 11.07
C LEU A 365 29.28 -22.04 11.31
N GLN A 366 28.72 -23.24 11.48
CA GLN A 366 29.49 -24.45 11.65
C GLN A 366 30.10 -24.92 10.32
N MET A 367 29.34 -24.83 9.23
CA MET A 367 29.85 -25.10 7.88
C MET A 367 30.96 -24.12 7.48
N GLU A 368 30.81 -22.83 7.78
CA GLU A 368 31.85 -21.81 7.49
C GLU A 368 33.17 -22.09 8.23
N LYS A 369 33.10 -22.55 9.48
CA LYS A 369 34.29 -22.95 10.25
C LYS A 369 34.98 -24.17 9.65
N GLU A 370 34.20 -25.16 9.21
CA GLU A 370 34.74 -26.35 8.53
C GLU A 370 35.40 -25.98 7.19
N GLU A 371 34.82 -25.06 6.43
CA GLU A 371 35.41 -24.55 5.19
C GLU A 371 36.72 -23.76 5.43
N GLU A 372 36.78 -22.95 6.50
CA GLU A 372 38.02 -22.25 6.89
C GLU A 372 39.13 -23.21 7.30
N GLU A 373 38.80 -24.28 8.05
CA GLU A 373 39.76 -25.32 8.40
C GLU A 373 40.28 -26.05 7.15
N ILE A 374 39.41 -26.37 6.19
CA ILE A 374 39.81 -26.97 4.91
C ILE A 374 40.71 -26.03 4.10
N ARG A 375 40.45 -24.72 4.13
CA ARG A 375 41.22 -23.70 3.41
C ARG A 375 42.61 -23.50 4.01
N SER A 376 42.73 -23.56 5.34
CA SER A 376 44.02 -23.43 6.04
C SER A 376 44.97 -24.61 5.82
N HIS A 377 44.45 -25.82 5.54
CA HIS A 377 45.26 -27.02 5.29
C HIS A 377 45.78 -27.15 3.85
N LYS A 378 45.44 -26.23 2.93
CA LYS A 378 45.81 -26.31 1.49
C LYS A 378 46.96 -25.39 1.04
N VAL A 379 47.70 -24.75 1.93
CA VAL A 379 48.87 -23.91 1.55
C VAL A 379 50.17 -24.72 1.64
N PRO A 380 50.85 -25.07 0.52
CA PRO A 380 52.18 -25.68 0.57
C PRO A 380 53.25 -24.58 0.66
N THR A 381 54.18 -24.71 1.60
CA THR A 381 55.37 -23.86 1.74
C THR A 381 56.38 -24.16 0.61
N PRO A 382 56.96 -23.14 -0.06
CA PRO A 382 58.01 -23.36 -1.05
C PRO A 382 59.38 -23.58 -0.36
N PRO A 383 60.31 -24.34 -0.98
CA PRO A 383 61.60 -24.67 -0.37
C PRO A 383 62.56 -23.47 -0.38
N SER A 384 63.26 -23.29 0.74
CA SER A 384 64.27 -22.27 0.94
C SER A 384 65.56 -22.57 0.16
N SER A 385 65.91 -21.73 -0.80
CA SER A 385 67.22 -21.75 -1.47
C SER A 385 68.24 -20.97 -0.64
N SER A 386 69.26 -21.66 -0.16
CA SER A 386 70.50 -21.12 0.39
C SER A 386 71.38 -20.51 -0.70
N SER A 387 71.85 -19.27 -0.51
CA SER A 387 73.20 -18.90 -0.97
C SER A 387 73.72 -17.67 -0.23
N ASN A 388 74.85 -17.91 0.43
CA ASN A 388 75.66 -16.98 1.19
C ASN A 388 76.33 -15.87 0.36
N ASN A 389 76.80 -14.87 1.11
CA ASN A 389 77.97 -14.00 0.86
C ASN A 389 77.82 -12.93 -0.23
N CYS A 390 77.95 -11.65 0.15
CA CYS A 390 79.26 -10.99 0.35
C CYS A 390 79.06 -9.45 0.33
N THR A 391 79.13 -8.83 1.51
CA THR A 391 80.11 -7.79 1.88
C THR A 391 80.48 -6.68 0.87
N ILE A 392 80.31 -5.42 1.35
CA ILE A 392 81.05 -4.17 1.04
C ILE A 392 80.67 -3.50 -0.30
N LEU A 393 80.30 -2.22 -0.39
CA LEU A 393 80.51 -1.02 0.43
C LEU A 393 79.36 -0.02 0.21
#